data_AF-M3U4B7-F1
#
_entry.id   AF-M3U4B7-F1
#
_cell.length_a   1.000
_cell.length_b   1.000
_cell.length_c   1.000
_cell.angle_alpha   90.00
_cell.angle_beta   90.00
_cell.angle_gamma   90.00
#
_symmetry.space_group_name_H-M   'P 1'
#
loop_
_entity.id
_entity.type
_entity.pdbx_description
1 polymer ?
#
loop_
_entity_poly.entity_id
_entity_poly.type
_entity_poly.pdbx_seq_one_letter_code
_entity_poly.pdbx_strand_id
1 'polypeptide(L)'
;MSTALNEIPISTQLVKIIDYIYRKGLDTPFPPIIPTEFTTQGMTMESRDFCSLLYKKLPTYNFNTFYYILSFLRELLVHAEKNGLTSDQLAQMGVGMFVPQRDPYCSQTTPVTEKYTSFIKDVLDLNLM
;
A
#
# COMPACT_ATOMS: atom_id res chain seq x y z
N MET A 1 11.12 -33.84 -9.76
CA MET A 1 11.10 -32.46 -10.30
C MET A 1 9.96 -31.73 -9.62
N SER A 2 10.26 -30.72 -8.81
CA SER A 2 9.28 -30.03 -7.94
C SER A 2 8.50 -28.98 -8.72
N THR A 3 7.18 -29.15 -8.81
CA THR A 3 6.22 -28.28 -9.50
C THR A 3 5.68 -27.15 -8.61
N ALA A 4 6.20 -26.98 -7.39
CA ALA A 4 5.60 -26.10 -6.38
C ALA A 4 5.93 -24.60 -6.50
N LEU A 5 6.76 -24.19 -7.48
CA LEU A 5 7.16 -22.78 -7.65
C LEU A 5 6.24 -21.97 -8.58
N ASN A 6 5.28 -22.60 -9.25
CA ASN A 6 4.50 -21.98 -10.33
C ASN A 6 3.18 -21.30 -9.92
N GLU A 7 2.82 -21.22 -8.65
CA GLU A 7 1.49 -20.74 -8.25
C GLU A 7 1.48 -19.69 -7.15
N ILE A 8 2.58 -18.97 -6.92
CA ILE A 8 2.51 -17.80 -6.04
C ILE A 8 2.05 -16.62 -6.90
N PRO A 9 0.86 -16.04 -6.65
CA PRO A 9 0.40 -14.85 -7.37
C PRO A 9 1.46 -13.76 -7.30
N ILE A 10 1.64 -13.02 -8.40
CA ILE A 10 2.60 -11.91 -8.47
C ILE A 10 2.40 -10.94 -7.30
N SER A 11 1.15 -10.67 -6.92
CA SER A 11 0.81 -9.88 -5.72
C SER A 11 1.47 -10.42 -4.45
N THR A 12 1.42 -11.72 -4.20
CA THR A 12 2.05 -12.36 -3.03
C THR A 12 3.58 -12.29 -3.08
N GLN A 13 4.20 -12.38 -4.27
CA GLN A 13 5.66 -12.22 -4.39
C GLN A 13 6.08 -10.76 -4.17
N LEU A 14 5.32 -9.80 -4.69
CA LEU A 14 5.58 -8.38 -4.51
C LEU A 14 5.41 -7.96 -3.04
N VAL A 15 4.40 -8.48 -2.35
CA VAL A 15 4.26 -8.27 -0.90
C VAL A 15 5.51 -8.77 -0.20
N LYS A 16 6.02 -9.97 -0.52
CA LYS A 16 7.25 -10.51 0.09
C LYS A 16 8.49 -9.69 -0.21
N ILE A 17 8.63 -9.15 -1.43
CA ILE A 17 9.78 -8.30 -1.80
C ILE A 17 9.74 -6.97 -1.04
N ILE A 18 8.57 -6.32 -1.02
CA ILE A 18 8.39 -5.06 -0.30
C ILE A 18 8.54 -5.32 1.20
N ASP A 19 7.92 -6.37 1.74
CA ASP A 19 8.08 -6.80 3.13
C ASP A 19 9.55 -7.10 3.47
N TYR A 20 10.30 -7.74 2.57
CA TYR A 20 11.73 -7.98 2.76
C TYR A 20 12.55 -6.67 2.79
N ILE A 21 12.29 -5.76 1.85
CA ILE A 21 12.95 -4.45 1.77
C ILE A 21 12.60 -3.59 3.01
N TYR A 22 11.36 -3.64 3.48
CA TYR A 22 10.87 -2.78 4.57
C TYR A 22 11.01 -3.36 5.97
N ARG A 23 10.86 -4.69 6.15
CA ARG A 23 10.83 -5.35 7.47
C ARG A 23 12.04 -6.23 7.76
N LYS A 24 12.77 -6.74 6.75
CA LYS A 24 13.93 -7.63 6.96
C LYS A 24 15.29 -6.92 6.83
N GLY A 25 15.34 -5.73 6.24
CA GLY A 25 16.57 -4.93 6.19
C GLY A 25 16.98 -4.31 7.53
N LEU A 26 16.09 -4.33 8.54
CA LEU A 26 16.27 -3.68 9.83
C LEU A 26 15.68 -4.59 10.93
N ASP A 27 16.43 -4.89 11.98
CA ASP A 27 16.08 -5.84 13.08
C ASP A 27 14.90 -5.39 13.99
N THR A 28 14.08 -4.43 13.56
CA THR A 28 12.99 -3.86 14.34
C THR A 28 11.70 -3.76 13.51
N PRO A 29 10.51 -3.99 14.10
CA PRO A 29 9.25 -3.78 13.39
C PRO A 29 9.13 -2.31 13.00
N PHE A 30 9.23 -2.03 11.70
CA PHE A 30 9.13 -0.66 11.19
C PHE A 30 7.70 -0.13 11.43
N PRO A 31 7.53 1.11 11.92
CA PRO A 31 6.22 1.74 12.00
C PRO A 31 5.57 1.79 10.60
N PRO A 32 4.23 1.81 10.52
CA PRO A 32 3.53 1.88 9.24
C PRO A 32 3.97 3.10 8.43
N ILE A 33 4.00 2.96 7.11
CA ILE A 33 4.47 4.01 6.19
C ILE A 33 3.65 5.29 6.38
N ILE A 34 2.34 5.15 6.58
CA ILE A 34 1.45 6.23 7.03
C ILE A 34 1.20 6.00 8.53
N PRO A 35 1.77 6.83 9.42
CA PRO A 35 1.56 6.71 10.86
C PRO A 35 0.09 6.86 11.28
N THR A 36 -0.27 6.27 12.42
CA THR A 36 -1.65 6.20 12.94
C THR A 36 -2.30 7.58 13.10
N GLU A 37 -1.53 8.61 13.44
CA GLU A 37 -2.00 9.98 13.59
C GLU A 37 -2.52 10.58 12.28
N PHE A 38 -1.94 10.19 11.14
CA PHE A 38 -2.43 10.60 9.82
C PHE A 38 -3.62 9.75 9.40
N THR A 39 -3.60 8.44 9.70
CA THR A 39 -4.73 7.58 9.36
C THR A 39 -5.98 7.88 10.20
N THR A 40 -5.83 8.52 11.36
CA THR A 40 -6.98 9.00 12.13
C THR A 40 -7.58 10.26 11.49
N GLN A 41 -6.74 11.18 11.01
CA GLN A 41 -7.18 12.40 10.34
C GLN A 41 -7.83 12.12 8.97
N GLY A 42 -7.24 11.22 8.19
CA GLY A 42 -7.70 10.90 6.83
C GLY A 42 -9.07 10.22 6.76
N MET A 43 -9.61 9.70 7.88
CA MET A 43 -10.91 9.02 7.90
C MET A 43 -12.07 9.92 7.43
N THR A 44 -11.98 11.22 7.72
CA THR A 44 -13.03 12.20 7.39
C THR A 44 -12.68 13.08 6.20
N MET A 45 -11.53 12.87 5.57
CA MET A 45 -11.03 13.70 4.46
C MET A 45 -11.30 13.05 3.11
N GLU A 46 -11.48 13.87 2.07
CA GLU A 46 -11.45 13.42 0.69
C GLU A 46 -10.02 13.05 0.25
N SER A 47 -9.90 12.14 -0.71
CA SER A 47 -8.61 11.57 -1.10
C SER A 47 -7.58 12.63 -1.53
N ARG A 48 -8.01 13.68 -2.25
CA ARG A 48 -7.14 14.80 -2.67
C ARG A 48 -6.61 15.63 -1.50
N ASP A 49 -7.48 15.90 -0.53
CA ASP A 49 -7.10 16.68 0.66
C ASP A 49 -6.17 15.88 1.55
N PHE A 50 -6.44 14.57 1.70
CA PHE A 50 -5.56 13.69 2.43
C PHE A 50 -4.19 13.53 1.75
N CYS A 51 -4.16 13.42 0.41
CA CYS A 51 -2.90 13.47 -0.35
C CYS A 51 -2.08 14.73 -0.05
N SER A 52 -2.75 15.88 -0.08
CA SER A 52 -2.14 17.17 0.21
C SER A 52 -1.60 17.24 1.65
N LEU A 53 -2.29 16.64 2.61
CA LEU A 53 -1.82 16.52 3.99
C LEU A 53 -0.55 15.67 4.06
N LEU A 54 -0.56 14.48 3.45
CA LEU A 54 0.59 13.57 3.45
C LEU A 54 1.81 14.22 2.80
N TYR A 55 1.66 14.86 1.65
CA TYR A 55 2.73 15.60 0.99
C TYR A 55 3.36 16.67 1.89
N LYS A 56 2.54 17.39 2.66
CA LYS A 56 3.00 18.51 3.49
C LYS A 56 3.58 18.11 4.85
N LYS A 57 3.12 16.97 5.41
CA LYS A 57 3.29 16.66 6.84
C LYS A 57 3.93 15.32 7.12
N LEU A 58 3.92 14.40 6.16
CA LEU A 58 4.53 13.09 6.35
C LEU A 58 6.06 13.26 6.43
N PRO A 59 6.76 12.60 7.38
CA PRO A 59 8.22 12.67 7.44
C PRO A 59 8.86 12.27 6.11
N THR A 60 9.97 12.91 5.74
CA THR A 60 10.61 12.73 4.42
C THR A 60 10.87 11.26 4.08
N TYR A 61 11.34 10.47 5.05
CA TYR A 61 11.57 9.04 4.86
C TYR A 61 10.28 8.28 4.50
N ASN A 62 9.20 8.51 5.25
CA ASN A 62 7.89 7.92 5.04
C ASN A 62 7.29 8.36 3.70
N PHE A 63 7.40 9.64 3.36
CA PHE A 63 6.89 10.19 2.10
C PHE A 63 7.61 9.59 0.89
N ASN A 64 8.95 9.58 0.90
CA ASN A 64 9.73 9.01 -0.19
C ASN A 64 9.38 7.53 -0.39
N THR A 65 9.30 6.78 0.71
CA THR A 65 8.87 5.38 0.72
C THR A 65 7.48 5.19 0.10
N PHE A 66 6.51 5.98 0.57
CA PHE A 66 5.14 5.93 0.07
C PHE A 66 5.09 6.22 -1.44
N TYR A 67 5.78 7.27 -1.87
CA TYR A 67 5.87 7.69 -3.27
C TYR A 67 6.53 6.63 -4.16
N TYR A 68 7.64 6.02 -3.73
CA TYR A 68 8.32 4.99 -4.50
C TYR A 68 7.47 3.74 -4.69
N ILE A 69 6.82 3.27 -3.62
CA ILE A 69 5.92 2.10 -3.73
C ILE A 69 4.74 2.45 -4.64
N LEU A 70 4.10 3.61 -4.48
CA LEU A 70 3.01 4.03 -5.37
C LEU A 70 3.44 4.11 -6.83
N SER A 71 4.62 4.67 -7.10
CA SER A 71 5.18 4.76 -8.45
C SER A 71 5.37 3.35 -9.06
N PHE A 72 5.87 2.41 -8.25
CA PHE A 72 5.99 1.02 -8.65
C PHE A 72 4.63 0.36 -8.91
N LEU A 73 3.64 0.56 -8.04
CA LEU A 73 2.28 0.03 -8.24
C LEU A 73 1.64 0.60 -9.51
N ARG A 74 1.87 1.89 -9.83
CA ARG A 74 1.42 2.49 -11.09
C ARG A 74 2.09 1.88 -12.31
N GLU A 75 3.40 1.63 -12.25
CA GLU A 75 4.09 0.93 -13.34
C GLU A 75 3.49 -0.46 -13.56
N LEU A 76 3.09 -1.18 -12.51
CA LEU A 76 2.38 -2.45 -12.68
C LEU A 76 1.05 -2.29 -13.42
N LEU A 77 0.30 -1.20 -13.16
CA LEU A 77 -0.94 -0.90 -13.90
C LEU A 77 -0.69 -0.57 -15.36
N VAL A 78 0.44 0.07 -15.70
CA VAL A 78 0.82 0.31 -17.10
C VAL A 78 0.94 -1.02 -17.87
N HIS A 79 1.38 -2.09 -17.21
CA HIS A 79 1.47 -3.43 -17.79
C HIS A 79 0.29 -4.35 -17.43
N ALA A 80 -0.87 -3.79 -17.05
CA ALA A 80 -2.06 -4.55 -16.64
C ALA A 80 -2.50 -5.60 -17.67
N GLU A 81 -2.37 -5.31 -18.97
CA GLU A 81 -2.68 -6.28 -20.05
C GLU A 81 -1.79 -7.54 -20.00
N LYS A 82 -0.58 -7.43 -19.44
CA LYS A 82 0.40 -8.54 -19.36
C LYS A 82 0.34 -9.27 -18.02
N ASN A 83 0.07 -8.56 -16.93
CA ASN A 83 0.13 -9.12 -15.58
C ASN A 83 -1.25 -9.37 -14.94
N GLY A 84 -2.33 -8.86 -15.56
CA GLY A 84 -3.71 -9.04 -15.10
C GLY A 84 -4.06 -8.30 -13.80
N LEU A 85 -3.21 -7.38 -13.33
CA LEU A 85 -3.41 -6.65 -12.07
C LEU A 85 -4.34 -5.45 -12.28
N THR A 86 -5.29 -5.28 -11.38
CA THR A 86 -6.20 -4.13 -11.35
C THR A 86 -5.85 -3.16 -10.22
N SER A 87 -6.32 -1.91 -10.32
CA SER A 87 -6.13 -0.92 -9.25
C SER A 87 -6.76 -1.36 -7.93
N ASP A 88 -7.90 -2.07 -7.98
CA ASP A 88 -8.52 -2.66 -6.79
C ASP A 88 -7.60 -3.67 -6.08
N GLN A 89 -6.98 -4.58 -6.83
CA GLN A 89 -6.07 -5.59 -6.26
C GLN A 89 -4.81 -4.94 -5.67
N LEU A 90 -4.25 -3.95 -6.36
CA LEU A 90 -3.06 -3.23 -5.89
C LEU A 90 -3.38 -2.32 -4.70
N ALA A 91 -4.57 -1.74 -4.63
CA ALA A 91 -5.00 -0.94 -3.49
C ALA A 91 -5.16 -1.78 -2.22
N GLN A 92 -5.77 -2.97 -2.32
CA GLN A 92 -5.86 -3.91 -1.20
C GLN A 92 -4.47 -4.32 -0.69
N MET A 93 -3.55 -4.58 -1.62
CA MET A 93 -2.15 -4.85 -1.29
C MET A 93 -1.49 -3.65 -0.60
N GLY A 94 -1.71 -2.45 -1.13
CA GLY A 94 -1.21 -1.18 -0.60
C GLY A 94 -1.63 -0.91 0.84
N VAL A 95 -2.90 -1.17 1.20
CA VAL A 95 -3.40 -0.95 2.57
C VAL A 95 -2.61 -1.73 3.61
N GLY A 96 -2.29 -3.00 3.32
CA GLY A 96 -1.52 -3.86 4.22
C GLY A 96 -0.09 -3.36 4.46
N MET A 97 0.44 -2.53 3.54
CA MET A 97 1.79 -1.97 3.62
C MET A 97 1.78 -0.55 4.21
N PHE A 98 0.78 0.26 3.86
CA PHE A 98 0.77 1.69 4.16
C PHE A 98 0.15 2.03 5.50
N VAL A 99 -0.86 1.28 5.93
CA VAL A 99 -1.71 1.64 7.08
C VAL A 99 -1.42 0.67 8.24
N PRO A 100 -1.41 1.15 9.50
CA PRO A 100 -1.31 0.29 10.66
C PRO A 100 -2.43 -0.76 10.64
N GLN A 101 -2.07 -2.04 10.54
CA GLN A 101 -3.00 -3.13 10.74
C GLN A 101 -3.13 -3.38 12.24
N ARG A 102 -4.36 -3.38 12.78
CA ARG A 102 -4.59 -3.78 14.18
C ARG A 102 -4.25 -5.25 14.40
N ASP A 103 -4.35 -6.09 13.36
CA ASP A 103 -3.97 -7.50 13.36
C ASP A 103 -3.86 -8.01 11.90
N PRO A 104 -2.70 -8.49 11.43
CA PRO A 104 -2.55 -9.07 10.08
C PRO A 104 -3.33 -10.38 9.86
N TYR A 105 -3.93 -10.97 10.90
CA TYR A 105 -4.73 -12.20 10.84
C TYR A 105 -6.24 -11.98 11.05
N CYS A 106 -6.67 -10.73 11.29
CA CYS A 106 -8.09 -10.43 11.43
C CYS A 106 -8.75 -10.31 10.05
N SER A 107 -9.60 -11.29 9.73
CA SER A 107 -10.30 -11.44 8.45
C SER A 107 -11.51 -10.50 8.27
N GLN A 108 -11.75 -9.57 9.20
CA GLN A 108 -12.84 -8.60 9.09
C GLN A 108 -12.35 -7.31 8.42
N THR A 109 -12.94 -6.96 7.27
CA THR A 109 -12.80 -5.63 6.67
C THR A 109 -13.38 -4.59 7.62
N THR A 110 -12.50 -3.81 8.24
CA THR A 110 -12.95 -2.67 9.05
C THR A 110 -13.27 -1.48 8.13
N PRO A 111 -14.17 -0.56 8.52
CA PRO A 111 -14.41 0.68 7.76
C PRO A 111 -13.14 1.49 7.48
N VAL A 112 -12.12 1.35 8.34
CA VAL A 112 -10.79 1.93 8.16
C VAL A 112 -10.07 1.29 6.96
N THR A 113 -10.05 -0.05 6.89
CA THR A 113 -9.47 -0.79 5.77
C THR A 113 -10.14 -0.43 4.44
N GLU A 114 -11.47 -0.32 4.42
CA GLU A 114 -12.23 0.06 3.22
C GLU A 114 -11.95 1.49 2.78
N LYS A 115 -11.97 2.46 3.71
CA LYS A 115 -11.66 3.87 3.44
C LYS A 115 -10.25 4.01 2.85
N TYR A 116 -9.25 3.33 3.41
CA TYR A 116 -7.89 3.43 2.91
C TYR A 116 -7.63 2.63 1.64
N THR A 117 -8.38 1.55 1.40
CA THR A 117 -8.35 0.85 0.10
C THR A 117 -8.86 1.79 -0.99
N SER A 118 -10.00 2.45 -0.74
CA SER A 118 -10.56 3.45 -1.65
C SER A 118 -9.59 4.61 -1.90
N PHE A 119 -9.00 5.15 -0.84
CA PHE A 119 -7.98 6.20 -0.95
C PHE A 119 -6.80 5.79 -1.85
N ILE A 120 -6.20 4.62 -1.62
CA ILE A 120 -5.04 4.18 -2.42
C ILE A 120 -5.45 3.96 -3.87
N LYS A 121 -6.63 3.39 -4.10
CA LYS A 121 -7.18 3.24 -5.45
C LYS A 121 -7.29 4.60 -6.15
N ASP A 122 -7.86 5.61 -5.50
CA ASP A 122 -7.95 6.97 -6.06
C ASP A 122 -6.56 7.54 -6.39
N VAL A 123 -5.56 7.29 -5.54
CA VAL A 123 -4.17 7.75 -5.79
C VAL A 123 -3.55 7.07 -7.01
N LEU A 124 -3.88 5.79 -7.24
CA LEU A 124 -3.44 5.04 -8.41
C LEU A 124 -4.17 5.51 -9.69
N ASP A 125 -5.50 5.61 -9.64
CA ASP A 125 -6.34 5.89 -10.81
C ASP A 125 -6.30 7.37 -11.24
N LEU A 126 -6.24 8.29 -10.27
CA LEU A 126 -6.32 9.74 -10.55
C LEU A 126 -4.95 10.42 -10.53
N ASN A 127 -3.86 9.67 -10.35
CA ASN A 127 -2.49 10.17 -10.31
C ASN A 127 -2.30 11.38 -9.37
N LEU A 128 -2.85 11.30 -8.15
CA LEU A 128 -2.94 12.42 -7.20
C LEU A 128 -1.60 12.86 -6.58
N MET A 129 -0.51 12.18 -6.90
CA MET A 129 0.85 12.42 -6.40
C MET A 129 1.89 12.08 -7.45
#